data_AF-A0A7L5YRG1-F1
#
_entry.id   AF-A0A7L5YRG1-F1
#
_cell.length_a   1.000
_cell.length_b   1.000
_cell.length_c   1.000
_cell.angle_alpha   90.00
_cell.angle_beta   90.00
_cell.angle_gamma   90.00
#
_symmetry.space_group_name_H-M   'P 1'
#
loop_
_entity.id
_entity.type
_entity.pdbx_description
1 polymer ?
#
loop_
_entity_poly.entity_id
_entity_poly.type
_entity_poly.pdbx_seq_one_letter_code
_entity_poly.pdbx_strand_id
1 'polypeptide(L)'
;MVYDVIGNLLRVTDPDEAMTEYTYDARGNKTSAKDAMGNLTTYQYDGANRLVQTTDPGGKVTQVTYDAQDRVVKVQARSARPPRSRTTIRPIRAR
;
A
#
# COMPACT_ATOMS: atom_id res chain seq x y z
N MET A 1 -18.71 -0.32 10.28
CA MET A 1 -17.99 0.09 9.05
C MET A 1 -18.01 1.61 8.97
N VAL A 2 -16.91 2.25 8.57
CA VAL A 2 -16.72 3.70 8.42
C VAL A 2 -16.36 3.97 6.98
N TYR A 3 -17.01 4.96 6.37
CA TYR A 3 -16.79 5.36 4.98
C TYR A 3 -16.34 6.81 4.89
N ASP A 4 -15.61 7.13 3.83
CA ASP A 4 -15.30 8.50 3.43
C ASP A 4 -16.51 9.18 2.75
N VAL A 5 -16.43 10.49 2.56
CA VAL A 5 -17.47 11.33 1.93
C VAL A 5 -17.84 10.90 0.51
N ILE A 6 -16.96 10.15 -0.16
CA ILE A 6 -17.15 9.62 -1.52
C ILE A 6 -17.59 8.14 -1.49
N GLY A 7 -17.82 7.56 -0.31
CA GLY A 7 -18.29 6.17 -0.14
C GLY A 7 -17.18 5.11 -0.08
N ASN A 8 -15.91 5.50 0.01
CA ASN A 8 -14.79 4.57 0.16
C ASN A 8 -14.72 4.04 1.60
N LEU A 9 -14.50 2.73 1.78
CA LEU A 9 -14.48 2.08 3.09
C LEU A 9 -13.19 2.38 3.86
N LEU A 10 -13.20 3.34 4.78
CA LEU A 10 -12.03 3.71 5.60
C LEU A 10 -11.72 2.69 6.70
N ARG A 11 -12.77 2.12 7.31
CA ARG A 11 -12.59 1.17 8.42
C ARG A 11 -13.70 0.13 8.47
N VAL A 12 -13.33 -1.12 8.63
CA VAL A 12 -14.23 -2.19 9.05
C VAL A 12 -13.93 -2.50 10.50
N THR A 13 -14.99 -2.70 11.28
CA THR A 13 -14.88 -3.25 12.62
C THR A 13 -15.80 -4.46 12.60
N ASP A 14 -15.19 -5.64 12.64
CA ASP A 14 -15.87 -6.92 12.68
C ASP A 14 -16.44 -7.18 14.08
N PRO A 15 -17.38 -8.14 14.23
CA PRO A 15 -18.03 -8.45 15.51
C PRO A 15 -17.04 -8.88 16.60
N ASP A 16 -15.91 -9.47 16.21
CA ASP A 16 -14.83 -9.94 17.09
C ASP A 16 -13.87 -8.82 17.55
N GLU A 17 -14.29 -7.54 17.45
CA GLU A 17 -13.47 -6.34 17.69
C GLU A 17 -12.24 -6.20 16.76
N ALA A 18 -12.12 -7.07 15.76
CA ALA A 18 -11.09 -6.96 14.74
C ALA A 18 -11.35 -5.70 13.90
N MET A 19 -10.36 -4.79 13.85
CA MET A 19 -10.44 -3.56 13.07
C MET A 19 -9.51 -3.62 11.86
N THR A 20 -10.08 -3.51 10.67
CA THR A 20 -9.31 -3.38 9.43
C THR A 20 -9.44 -1.95 8.90
N GLU A 21 -8.31 -1.25 8.81
CA GLU A 21 -8.22 0.12 8.31
C GLU A 21 -7.75 0.13 6.86
N TYR A 22 -8.36 0.96 6.03
CA TYR A 22 -7.96 1.14 4.64
C TYR A 22 -7.66 2.61 4.36
N THR A 23 -6.64 2.85 3.56
CA THR A 23 -6.35 4.20 3.04
C THR A 23 -6.46 4.20 1.53
N TYR A 24 -6.85 5.35 0.98
CA TYR A 24 -7.07 5.54 -0.44
C TYR A 24 -6.31 6.78 -0.93
N ASP A 25 -5.90 6.77 -2.18
CA ASP A 25 -5.40 7.98 -2.85
C ASP A 25 -6.55 8.89 -3.30
N ALA A 26 -6.21 10.08 -3.81
CA ALA A 26 -7.18 11.05 -4.31
C ALA A 26 -8.00 10.56 -5.52
N ARG A 27 -7.62 9.43 -6.12
CA ARG A 27 -8.32 8.80 -7.25
C ARG A 27 -9.20 7.63 -6.79
N GLY A 28 -9.24 7.33 -5.49
CA GLY A 28 -10.01 6.23 -4.91
C GLY A 28 -9.32 4.86 -4.98
N ASN A 29 -8.03 4.80 -5.29
CA ASN A 29 -7.29 3.54 -5.25
C ASN A 29 -6.80 3.25 -3.83
N LYS A 30 -6.95 2.00 -3.37
CA LYS A 30 -6.56 1.59 -2.01
C LYS A 30 -5.04 1.54 -1.88
N THR A 31 -4.41 2.45 -1.15
CA THR A 31 -2.95 2.52 -0.97
C THR A 31 -2.44 1.69 0.20
N SER A 32 -3.26 1.47 1.24
CA SER A 32 -2.93 0.55 2.31
C SER A 32 -4.15 -0.17 2.89
N ALA A 33 -3.88 -1.33 3.47
CA ALA A 33 -4.81 -2.10 4.28
C ALA A 33 -4.07 -2.56 5.52
N LYS A 34 -4.57 -2.21 6.70
CA LYS A 34 -4.02 -2.65 7.97
C LYS A 34 -5.07 -3.48 8.69
N ASP A 35 -4.75 -4.74 8.95
CA ASP A 35 -5.65 -5.65 9.64
C ASP A 35 -5.57 -5.49 11.18
N ALA A 36 -6.52 -6.10 11.88
CA ALA A 36 -6.63 -6.07 13.34
C ALA A 36 -5.37 -6.62 14.04
N MET A 37 -4.71 -7.58 13.40
CA MET A 37 -3.45 -8.16 13.87
C MET A 37 -2.24 -7.21 13.70
N GLY A 38 -2.44 -5.99 13.20
CA GLY A 38 -1.36 -5.04 12.90
C GLY A 38 -0.64 -5.33 11.58
N ASN A 39 -1.13 -6.31 10.81
CA ASN A 39 -0.60 -6.68 9.52
C ASN A 39 -0.88 -5.57 8.49
N LEU A 40 0.16 -4.86 8.05
CA LEU A 40 0.07 -3.80 7.06
C LEU A 40 0.41 -4.33 5.67
N THR A 41 -0.56 -4.27 4.76
CA THR A 41 -0.38 -4.46 3.33
C THR A 41 -0.41 -3.09 2.64
N THR A 42 0.54 -2.83 1.73
CA THR A 42 0.57 -1.60 0.94
C THR A 42 0.47 -1.89 -0.54
N TYR A 43 -0.16 -0.98 -1.28
CA TYR A 43 -0.37 -1.10 -2.71
C TYR A 43 0.10 0.18 -3.40
N GLN A 44 0.75 0.03 -4.55
CA GLN A 44 1.13 1.16 -5.39
C GLN A 44 0.57 0.98 -6.79
N TYR A 45 0.11 2.10 -7.33
CA TYR A 45 -0.51 2.19 -8.64
C TYR A 45 0.33 3.06 -9.57
N ASP A 46 0.29 2.77 -10.86
CA ASP A 46 0.87 3.63 -11.88
C ASP A 46 -0.03 4.83 -12.22
N GLY A 47 0.45 5.69 -13.13
CA GLY A 47 -0.32 6.85 -13.60
C GLY A 47 -1.64 6.51 -14.30
N ALA A 48 -1.81 5.25 -14.73
CA ALA A 48 -3.02 4.71 -15.35
C ALA A 48 -3.93 3.97 -14.34
N ASN A 49 -3.70 4.14 -13.02
CA ASN A 49 -4.45 3.47 -11.95
C ASN A 49 -4.33 1.93 -11.94
N ARG A 50 -3.22 1.37 -12.44
CA ARG A 50 -2.98 -0.08 -12.44
C ARG A 50 -2.05 -0.47 -11.31
N LEU A 51 -2.34 -1.58 -10.64
CA LEU A 51 -1.58 -2.06 -9.48
C LEU A 51 -0.20 -2.58 -9.88
N VAL A 52 0.86 -1.80 -9.65
CA VAL A 52 2.23 -2.15 -10.03
C VAL A 52 3.06 -2.75 -8.89
N GLN A 53 2.64 -2.56 -7.63
CA GLN A 53 3.34 -3.14 -6.49
C GLN A 53 2.37 -3.45 -5.35
N THR A 54 2.54 -4.61 -4.73
CA THR A 54 1.90 -4.99 -3.47
C THR A 54 3.00 -5.38 -2.48
N THR A 55 2.93 -4.91 -1.26
CA THR A 55 3.83 -5.31 -0.17
C THR A 55 2.99 -5.96 0.91
N ASP A 56 3.21 -7.24 1.14
CA ASP A 56 2.57 -8.02 2.21
C ASP A 56 3.19 -7.70 3.57
N PRO A 57 2.46 -7.93 4.67
CA PRO A 57 2.96 -7.74 6.05
C PRO A 57 4.17 -8.61 6.36
N GLY A 58 4.31 -9.76 5.71
CA GLY A 58 5.48 -10.64 5.82
C GLY A 58 6.73 -10.11 5.09
N GLY A 59 6.71 -8.87 4.60
CA GLY A 59 7.82 -8.25 3.86
C GLY A 59 7.96 -8.78 2.43
N LYS A 60 6.99 -9.52 1.90
CA LYS A 60 7.01 -9.96 0.50
C LYS A 60 6.50 -8.84 -0.38
N VAL A 61 7.28 -8.45 -1.39
CA VAL A 61 6.90 -7.45 -2.38
C VAL A 61 6.63 -8.13 -3.70
N THR A 62 5.41 -7.99 -4.20
CA THR A 62 5.01 -8.45 -5.53
C THR A 62 4.91 -7.24 -6.44
N GLN A 63 5.76 -7.16 -7.46
CA GLN A 63 5.72 -6.15 -8.49
C GLN A 63 5.13 -6.70 -9.78
N VAL A 64 4.24 -5.93 -10.40
CA VAL A 64 3.60 -6.25 -11.67
C VAL A 64 3.97 -5.16 -12.67
N THR A 65 4.42 -5.59 -13.84
CA THR A 65 4.72 -4.70 -14.96
C THR A 65 3.68 -4.96 -16.05
N TYR A 66 3.13 -3.87 -16.59
CA TYR A 66 2.14 -3.90 -17.66
C TYR A 66 2.75 -3.36 -18.97
N ASP A 67 2.26 -3.84 -20.11
CA ASP A 67 2.53 -3.22 -21.41
C ASP A 67 1.58 -2.04 -21.69
N ALA A 68 1.76 -1.44 -22.87
CA ALA A 68 0.91 -0.36 -23.38
C ALA A 68 -0.51 -0.82 -23.77
N GLN A 69 -0.80 -2.12 -23.70
CA GLN A 69 -2.11 -2.73 -24.00
C GLN A 69 -2.79 -3.24 -22.72
N ASP A 70 -2.34 -2.78 -21.55
CA ASP A 70 -2.86 -3.18 -20.23
C ASP A 70 -2.68 -4.66 -19.87
N ARG A 71 -1.78 -5.36 -20.57
CA ARG A 71 -1.49 -6.76 -20.27
C ARG A 71 -0.32 -6.86 -19.32
N VAL A 72 -0.40 -7.82 -18.40
CA VAL A 72 0.71 -8.15 -17.50
C VAL A 72 1.83 -8.77 -18.31
N VAL A 73 2.97 -8.08 -18.39
CA VAL A 73 4.18 -8.61 -19.04
C VAL A 73 5.09 -9.33 -18.06
N LYS A 74 5.03 -8.96 -16.78
CA LYS A 74 5.91 -9.53 -15.77
C LYS A 74 5.33 -9.43 -14.38
N VAL A 75 5.36 -10.53 -13.64
CA VAL A 75 5.09 -10.56 -12.20
C VAL A 75 6.36 -11.01 -11.50
N GLN A 76 6.84 -10.21 -10.56
CA GLN A 76 8.03 -10.49 -9.77
C GLN A 76 7.68 -10.42 -8.29
N ALA A 77 7.59 -11.59 -7.66
CA ALA A 77 7.57 -11.68 -6.21
C ALA A 77 9.02 -11.67 -5.70
N ARG A 78 9.37 -10.65 -4.92
CA ARG A 78 10.65 -10.53 -4.23
C ARG A 78 10.37 -10.41 -2.74
N SER A 79 11.02 -11.23 -1.92
CA SER A 79 11.05 -10.98 -0.48
C SER A 79 11.83 -9.68 -0.28
N ALA A 80 11.19 -8.61 0.19
CA ALA A 80 11.88 -7.37 0.46
C ALA A 80 12.90 -7.60 1.57
N ARG A 81 14.17 -7.48 1.19
CA ARG A 81 15.17 -6.93 2.10
C ARG A 81 14.64 -5.58 2.58
N PRO A 82 14.63 -5.29 3.89
CA PRO A 82 13.98 -4.10 4.43
C PRO A 82 14.48 -2.86 3.68
N PRO A 83 13.61 -1.88 3.39
CA PRO A 83 14.05 -0.64 2.78
C PRO A 83 15.13 -0.08 3.69
N ARG A 84 16.35 0.12 3.16
CA ARG A 84 17.32 0.97 3.83
C ARG A 84 16.63 2.31 3.96
N SER A 85 16.17 2.64 5.16
CA SER A 85 15.68 3.96 5.52
C SER A 85 16.70 4.94 4.96
N ARG A 86 16.32 5.71 3.92
CA ARG A 86 17.01 6.96 3.62
C ARG A 86 16.60 7.90 4.73
N THR A 87 17.22 7.69 5.89
CA THR A 87 17.25 8.64 6.99
C THR A 87 17.98 9.86 6.46
N THR A 88 17.25 10.75 5.80
CA THR A 88 17.74 12.10 5.52
C THR A 88 17.78 12.84 6.85
N ILE A 89 18.86 12.64 7.61
CA ILE A 89 19.24 13.56 8.67
C ILE A 89 19.61 14.86 7.96
N ARG A 90 18.72 15.87 8.03
CA ARG A 90 19.08 17.25 7.68
C ARG A 90 20.23 17.64 8.62
N PRO A 91 21.42 18.02 8.13
CA PRO A 91 22.42 18.57 9.02
C PRO A 91 21.93 19.92 9.54
N ILE A 92 21.77 20.03 10.86
CA ILE A 92 21.55 21.31 11.53
C ILE A 92 22.87 22.06 11.44
N ARG A 93 22.92 23.08 10.57
CA ARG A 93 24.07 23.98 10.47
C ARG A 93 24.03 24.89 11.72
N ALA A 94 24.82 24.56 12.74
CA ALA A 94 25.09 25.49 13.83
C ALA A 94 26.05 26.57 13.33
N ARG A 95 25.69 27.83 13.61
CA ARG A 95 26.53 29.02 13.40
C ARG A 95 27.57 29.13 14.50
#